data_AF-A0A316MA88-F1
#
_entry.id   AF-A0A316MA88-F1
#
_cell.length_a   1.000
_cell.length_b   1.000
_cell.length_c   1.000
_cell.angle_alpha   90.00
_cell.angle_beta   90.00
_cell.angle_gamma   90.00
#
_symmetry.space_group_name_H-M   'P 1'
#
loop_
_entity.id
_entity.type
_entity.pdbx_description
1 polymer ?
#
loop_
_entity_poly.entity_id
_entity_poly.type
_entity_poly.pdbx_seq_one_letter_code
_entity_poly.pdbx_strand_id
1 'polypeptide(L)' 'MIILASGSPRRIELLASLGLEFLVRPAAVDETIDPATPP' A
#
# COMPACT_ATOMS: atom_id res chain seq x y z
N MET A 1 -11.70 9.08 -4.95
CA MET A 1 -10.77 9.32 -3.83
C MET A 1 -9.98 8.05 -3.61
N ILE A 2 -8.68 8.06 -3.91
CA ILE A 2 -7.80 6.90 -3.76
C ILE A 2 -7.17 6.93 -2.37
N ILE A 3 -7.12 5.78 -1.70
CA ILE A 3 -6.44 5.63 -0.41
C ILE A 3 -5.36 4.55 -0.58
N LEU A 4 -4.12 4.90 -0.25
CA LEU A 4 -3.03 3.94 -0.14
C LEU A 4 -3.06 3.33 1.27
N ALA A 5 -3.58 2.11 1.36
CA ALA A 5 -3.68 1.35 2.60
C ALA A 5 -2.35 0.68 3.04
N SER A 6 -1.22 1.23 2.62
CA SER A 6 0.11 0.70 2.94
C SER A 6 1.00 1.80 3.52
N GLY A 7 1.73 1.46 4.59
CA GLY A 7 2.75 2.35 5.16
C GLY A 7 4.11 2.29 4.44
N SER A 8 4.24 1.53 3.35
CA SER A 8 5.52 1.34 2.66
C SER A 8 5.99 2.61 1.91
N PRO A 9 7.16 3.19 2.23
CA PRO A 9 7.69 4.37 1.53
C PRO A 9 7.81 4.15 0.02
N ARG A 10 8.27 2.96 -0.38
CA ARG A 10 8.42 2.58 -1.79
C ARG A 10 7.11 2.62 -2.57
N ARG A 11 5.99 2.21 -1.94
CA ARG A 11 4.67 2.23 -2.60
C ARG A 11 4.14 3.65 -2.75
N ILE A 12 4.44 4.54 -1.80
CA ILE A 12 4.10 5.96 -1.89
C ILE A 12 4.81 6.60 -3.09
N GLU A 13 6.12 6.37 -3.22
CA GLU A 13 6.92 6.90 -4.34
C GLU A 13 6.41 6.43 -5.70
N LEU A 14 6.10 5.13 -5.83
CA LEU A 14 5.53 4.58 -7.06
C LEU A 14 4.18 5.21 -7.41
N LEU A 15 3.24 5.29 -6.45
CA LEU A 15 1.92 5.86 -6.72
C LEU A 15 1.99 7.36 -7.04
N ALA A 16 2.91 8.09 -6.39
CA ALA A 16 3.18 9.50 -6.69
C ALA A 16 3.77 9.68 -8.10
N SER A 17 4.65 8.77 -8.55
CA SER A 17 5.24 8.83 -9.89
C SER A 17 4.22 8.69 -11.02
N LEU A 18 3.06 8.08 -10.74
CA LEU A 18 1.94 7.97 -11.67
C LEU A 18 1.10 9.26 -11.77
N GLY A 19 1.40 10.29 -10.99
CA GLY A 19 0.68 11.56 -10.98
C GLY A 19 -0.72 11.49 -10.37
N LEU A 20 -0.99 10.46 -9.54
CA LEU A 20 -2.28 10.27 -8.89
C LEU A 20 -2.38 11.08 -7.60
N GLU A 21 -3.56 11.62 -7.32
CA GLU A 21 -3.90 12.15 -6.00
C GLU A 21 -4.43 11.03 -5.10
N PHE A 22 -3.80 10.83 -3.94
CA PHE A 22 -4.19 9.81 -2.97
C PHE A 22 -3.86 10.21 -1.54
N LEU A 23 -4.55 9.58 -0.59
CA LEU A 23 -4.29 9.71 0.84
C LEU A 23 -3.60 8.45 1.37
N VAL A 24 -2.55 8.61 2.17
CA VAL A 24 -1.89 7.48 2.83
C VAL A 24 -2.59 7.20 4.16
N ARG A 25 -3.17 6.00 4.29
CA ARG A 25 -3.80 5.54 5.54
C ARG A 25 -3.37 4.10 5.79
N PRO A 26 -2.25 3.87 6.47
CA PRO A 26 -1.78 2.52 6.76
C PRO A 26 -2.86 1.74 7.50
N ALA A 27 -3.18 0.54 7.02
CA ALA A 27 -4.09 -0.34 7.74
C ALA A 27 -3.35 -0.90 8.97
N ALA A 28 -4.02 -0.89 10.13
CA ALA A 28 -3.57 -1.63 11.31
C ALA A 28 -3.93 -3.12 11.16
N VAL A 29 -3.52 -3.71 10.04
CA VAL A 29 -3.77 -5.12 9.70
C VAL A 29 -2.45 -5.88 9.79
N ASP A 30 -2.53 -7.11 10.26
CA ASP A 30 -1.39 -8.02 10.19
C ASP A 30 -1.14 -8.38 8.71
N GLU A 31 -0.02 -7.91 8.17
CA GLU A 31 0.42 -8.18 6.78
C GLU A 31 1.11 -9.55 6.65
N THR A 32 1.03 -10.42 7.67
CA THR A 32 1.53 -11.80 7.59
C THR A 32 0.74 -12.57 6.54
N ILE A 33 1.36 -12.83 5.40
CA ILE A 33 0.82 -13.67 4.34
C ILE A 33 0.97 -15.13 4.78
N ASP A 34 -0.13 -15.90 4.73
CA ASP A 34 -0.07 -17.34 4.97
C ASP A 34 0.90 -17.98 3.97
N PRO A 35 1.91 -18.74 4.42
CA PRO A 35 2.88 -19.41 3.55
C PRO A 35 2.26 -20.30 2.45
N ALA A 36 1.03 -20.80 2.66
CA ALA A 36 0.30 -21.58 1.67
C ALA A 36 -0.34 -20.72 0.57
N THR A 37 -0.34 -19.39 0.72
CA THR A 37 -0.86 -18.46 -0.29
C THR A 37 0.12 -18.38 -1.46
N PRO A 38 -0.32 -18.68 -2.70
CA PRO A 38 0.51 -18.48 -3.88
C PRO A 38 0.87 -16.99 -4.07
N PRO A 39 2.04 -16.68 -4.67
CA PRO A 39 2.49 -15.31 -4.91
C PRO A 39 1.65 -14.55 -5.93
#